data_AF-K9WZ80-F1
#
_entry.id   AF-K9WZ80-F1
#
_cell.length_a   1.000
_cell.length_b   1.000
_cell.length_c   1.000
_cell.angle_alpha   90.00
_cell.angle_beta   90.00
_cell.angle_gamma   90.00
#
_symmetry.space_group_name_H-M   'P 1'
#
loop_
_entity.id
_entity.type
_entity.pdbx_description
1 polymer ?
#
loop_
_entity_poly.entity_id
_entity_poly.type
_entity_poly.pdbx_seq_one_letter_code
_entity_poly.pdbx_strand_id
1 'polypeptide(L)'
;MQRRQKLLDDIIAGIDDPYGGTCLQNCFRILYGLPTDLQLELAYFMMLRYLPIFERKYPDITVPRQITSDISKYFETFARGVDMRTVKSFTAEGLYVTSCDGVLLAYSHQNDLFTVTSSCTCAIDSVIDARRTNVWEADDPEAWEKTQKREYVPKDRMPVFNAAGYAVFAREWEEVVKWLREKEIWNYPDEVNLELIERQLEYWIDNMYVLIVPEIAELLSQEPDDVFVDDMNDD
;
A
#
# COMPACT_ATOMS: atom_id res chain seq x y z
N MET A 1 2.82 24.06 -7.44
CA MET A 1 1.54 23.35 -7.66
C MET A 1 1.43 22.55 -8.97
N GLN A 2 2.43 22.52 -9.87
CA GLN A 2 2.42 21.63 -11.05
C GLN A 2 2.88 20.20 -10.75
N ARG A 3 3.61 19.98 -9.64
CA ARG A 3 4.19 18.68 -9.26
C ARG A 3 3.14 17.58 -9.12
N ARG A 4 2.15 17.77 -8.22
CA ARG A 4 1.10 16.76 -7.98
C ARG A 4 0.27 16.45 -9.23
N GLN A 5 -0.02 17.45 -10.06
CA GLN A 5 -0.71 17.22 -11.35
C GLN A 5 0.11 16.34 -12.27
N LYS A 6 1.41 16.65 -12.44
CA LYS A 6 2.31 15.81 -13.24
C LYS A 6 2.39 14.39 -12.69
N LEU A 7 2.54 14.22 -11.37
CA LEU A 7 2.60 12.88 -10.75
C LEU A 7 1.33 12.07 -10.99
N LEU A 8 0.15 12.71 -11.02
CA LEU A 8 -1.11 12.02 -11.36
C LEU A 8 -1.12 11.55 -12.81
N ASP A 9 -0.61 12.37 -13.72
CA ASP A 9 -0.48 11.98 -15.13
C ASP A 9 0.57 10.87 -15.30
N ASP A 10 1.65 10.91 -14.52
CA ASP A 10 2.69 9.87 -14.50
C ASP A 10 2.16 8.54 -13.92
N ILE A 11 1.18 8.54 -13.00
CA ILE A 11 0.46 7.31 -12.60
C ILE A 11 -0.26 6.72 -13.80
N ILE A 12 -1.05 7.52 -14.53
CA ILE A 12 -1.81 7.04 -15.69
C ILE A 12 -0.88 6.48 -16.77
N ALA A 13 0.22 7.17 -17.07
CA ALA A 13 1.23 6.69 -18.01
C ALA A 13 1.94 5.42 -17.53
N GLY A 14 2.02 5.22 -16.21
CA GLY A 14 2.66 4.07 -15.57
C GLY A 14 1.78 2.83 -15.38
N ILE A 15 0.50 2.87 -15.79
CA ILE A 15 -0.41 1.72 -15.67
C ILE A 15 0.09 0.51 -16.48
N ASP A 16 0.79 0.75 -17.59
CA ASP A 16 1.41 -0.28 -18.46
C ASP A 16 2.59 -1.02 -17.84
N ASP A 17 3.03 -0.63 -16.63
CA ASP A 17 3.95 -1.41 -15.82
C ASP A 17 3.20 -2.57 -15.13
N PRO A 18 3.41 -3.84 -15.53
CA PRO A 18 2.69 -4.98 -14.97
C PRO A 18 2.96 -5.21 -13.48
N TYR A 19 4.07 -4.67 -12.95
CA TYR A 19 4.39 -4.74 -11.53
C TYR A 19 3.89 -3.52 -10.74
N GLY A 20 3.38 -2.50 -11.43
CA GLY A 20 2.79 -1.32 -10.80
C GLY A 20 3.76 -0.40 -10.08
N GLY A 21 5.08 -0.60 -10.23
CA GLY A 21 6.09 0.14 -9.49
C GLY A 21 5.99 1.65 -9.76
N THR A 22 5.76 2.05 -11.00
CA THR A 22 5.57 3.48 -11.35
C THR A 22 4.36 4.08 -10.65
N CYS A 23 3.22 3.37 -10.68
CA CYS A 23 1.99 3.83 -10.04
C CYS A 23 2.17 3.98 -8.52
N LEU A 24 2.73 2.94 -7.89
CA LEU A 24 2.97 2.87 -6.45
C LEU A 24 3.87 4.01 -5.96
N GLN A 25 5.01 4.17 -6.61
CA GLN A 25 5.99 5.18 -6.23
C GLN A 25 5.43 6.60 -6.40
N ASN A 26 4.70 6.86 -7.48
CA ASN A 26 4.08 8.17 -7.68
C ASN A 26 2.92 8.42 -6.71
N CYS A 27 2.19 7.38 -6.33
CA CYS A 27 1.20 7.47 -5.25
C CYS A 27 1.86 7.90 -3.94
N PHE A 28 2.97 7.25 -3.54
CA PHE A 28 3.75 7.66 -2.38
C PHE A 28 4.17 9.13 -2.46
N ARG A 29 4.77 9.54 -3.59
CA ARG A 29 5.22 10.94 -3.81
C ARG A 29 4.08 11.94 -3.72
N ILE A 30 2.88 11.59 -4.20
CA ILE A 30 1.69 12.45 -4.12
C ILE A 30 1.21 12.58 -2.68
N LEU A 31 1.10 11.45 -1.98
CA LEU A 31 0.59 11.39 -0.62
C LEU A 31 1.55 12.05 0.38
N TYR A 32 2.86 11.99 0.12
CA TYR A 32 3.84 12.60 0.99
C TYR A 32 3.61 14.11 1.12
N GLY A 33 3.37 14.54 2.36
CA GLY A 33 3.05 15.93 2.73
C GLY A 33 1.57 16.32 2.61
N LEU A 34 0.67 15.41 2.22
CA LEU A 34 -0.77 15.60 2.39
C LEU A 34 -1.20 15.34 3.84
N PRO A 35 -2.30 15.96 4.32
CA PRO A 35 -2.82 15.69 5.66
C PRO A 35 -3.11 14.21 5.88
N THR A 36 -2.79 13.68 7.07
CA THR A 36 -3.00 12.27 7.45
C THR A 36 -4.43 11.80 7.16
N ASP A 37 -5.43 12.61 7.52
CA ASP A 37 -6.85 12.28 7.27
C ASP A 37 -7.14 12.07 5.78
N LEU A 38 -6.55 12.88 4.90
CA LEU A 38 -6.75 12.76 3.45
C LEU A 38 -6.10 11.48 2.89
N GLN A 39 -4.94 11.09 3.43
CA GLN A 39 -4.27 9.86 3.04
C GLN A 39 -5.07 8.62 3.49
N LEU A 40 -5.59 8.64 4.72
CA LEU A 40 -6.47 7.61 5.26
C LEU A 40 -7.79 7.53 4.48
N GLU A 41 -8.39 8.67 4.12
CA GLU A 41 -9.61 8.72 3.31
C GLU A 41 -9.43 8.03 1.95
N LEU A 42 -8.30 8.22 1.27
CA LEU A 42 -8.01 7.52 0.01
C LEU A 42 -7.84 6.02 0.24
N ALA A 43 -7.12 5.61 1.29
CA ALA A 43 -6.97 4.20 1.63
C ALA A 43 -8.34 3.55 1.91
N TYR A 44 -9.22 4.21 2.68
CA TYR A 44 -10.58 3.74 2.91
C TYR A 44 -11.41 3.69 1.63
N PHE A 45 -11.31 4.71 0.77
CA PHE A 45 -11.97 4.69 -0.52
C PHE A 45 -11.62 3.43 -1.30
N MET A 46 -10.34 3.06 -1.35
CA MET A 46 -9.91 1.82 -2.00
C MET A 46 -10.42 0.58 -1.26
N MET A 47 -10.23 0.50 0.06
CA MET A 47 -10.68 -0.64 0.86
C MET A 47 -12.18 -0.93 0.70
N LEU A 48 -13.02 0.12 0.65
CA LEU A 48 -14.46 0.01 0.45
C LEU A 48 -14.84 -0.61 -0.89
N ARG A 49 -13.95 -0.57 -1.90
CA ARG A 49 -14.22 -1.18 -3.20
C ARG A 49 -14.09 -2.71 -3.15
N TYR A 50 -13.17 -3.26 -2.35
CA TYR A 50 -13.06 -4.72 -2.19
C TYR A 50 -13.97 -5.27 -1.08
N LEU A 51 -14.37 -4.43 -0.12
CA LEU A 51 -15.17 -4.83 1.04
C LEU A 51 -16.39 -5.71 0.71
N PRO A 52 -17.24 -5.41 -0.30
CA PRO A 52 -18.40 -6.25 -0.62
C PRO A 52 -18.04 -7.65 -1.12
N ILE A 53 -16.87 -7.82 -1.75
CA ILE A 53 -16.37 -9.12 -2.20
C ILE A 53 -15.92 -9.91 -0.98
N PHE A 54 -15.16 -9.27 -0.09
CA PHE A 54 -14.67 -9.87 1.14
C PHE A 54 -15.82 -10.36 2.03
N GLU A 55 -16.81 -9.51 2.31
CA GLU A 55 -17.94 -9.85 3.18
C GLU A 55 -18.84 -10.94 2.61
N ARG A 56 -18.91 -11.07 1.28
CA ARG A 56 -19.62 -12.18 0.67
C ARG A 56 -18.92 -13.52 0.92
N LYS A 57 -17.58 -13.52 0.91
CA LYS A 57 -16.76 -14.72 1.16
C LYS A 57 -16.63 -15.03 2.66
N TYR A 58 -16.58 -14.00 3.51
CA TYR A 58 -16.37 -14.10 4.95
C TYR A 58 -17.41 -13.26 5.72
N PRO A 59 -18.69 -13.65 5.72
CA PRO A 59 -19.78 -12.85 6.30
C PRO A 59 -19.66 -12.66 7.82
N ASP A 60 -18.97 -13.56 8.51
CA ASP A 60 -18.78 -13.50 9.96
C ASP A 60 -17.61 -12.58 10.39
N ILE A 61 -16.78 -12.13 9.44
CA ILE A 61 -15.63 -11.26 9.73
C ILE A 61 -16.02 -9.80 9.50
N THR A 62 -16.23 -9.07 10.60
CA THR A 62 -16.67 -7.66 10.55
C THR A 62 -15.52 -6.64 10.59
N VAL A 63 -14.28 -7.09 10.84
CA VAL A 63 -13.13 -6.22 11.11
C VAL A 63 -12.93 -5.14 10.03
N PRO A 64 -12.87 -5.45 8.73
CA PRO A 64 -12.65 -4.42 7.70
C PRO A 64 -13.75 -3.36 7.66
N ARG A 65 -15.01 -3.75 7.91
CA ARG A 65 -16.13 -2.80 7.99
C ARG A 65 -16.02 -1.91 9.22
N GLN A 66 -15.63 -2.47 10.37
CA GLN A 66 -15.46 -1.67 11.58
C GLN A 66 -14.36 -0.62 11.39
N ILE A 67 -13.19 -1.02 10.85
CA ILE A 67 -12.07 -0.13 10.52
C ILE A 67 -12.51 1.01 9.58
N THR A 68 -13.16 0.66 8.45
CA THR A 68 -13.57 1.66 7.44
C THR A 68 -14.76 2.53 7.87
N SER A 69 -15.53 2.11 8.88
CA SER A 69 -16.65 2.89 9.42
C SER A 69 -16.23 3.91 10.49
N ASP A 70 -15.31 3.53 11.37
CA ASP A 70 -14.83 4.34 12.49
C ASP A 70 -13.53 3.73 13.04
N ILE A 71 -12.40 4.14 12.45
CA ILE A 71 -11.09 3.63 12.85
C ILE A 71 -10.76 3.99 14.30
N SER A 72 -11.19 5.16 14.78
CA SER A 72 -10.90 5.64 16.14
C SER A 72 -11.55 4.70 17.15
N LYS A 73 -12.84 4.40 16.98
CA LYS A 73 -13.56 3.47 17.84
C LYS A 73 -12.99 2.05 17.78
N TYR A 74 -12.61 1.60 16.58
CA TYR A 74 -11.96 0.31 16.42
C TYR A 74 -10.64 0.25 17.20
N PHE A 75 -9.79 1.25 17.01
CA PHE A 75 -8.47 1.34 17.61
C PHE A 75 -8.52 1.48 19.13
N GLU A 76 -9.48 2.23 19.69
CA GLU A 76 -9.69 2.30 21.14
C GLU A 76 -10.02 0.93 21.76
N THR A 77 -10.73 0.09 21.01
CA THR A 77 -11.19 -1.22 21.50
C THR A 77 -10.16 -2.32 21.27
N PHE A 78 -9.50 -2.32 20.12
CA PHE A 78 -8.67 -3.43 19.63
C PHE A 78 -7.22 -3.04 19.32
N ALA A 79 -6.87 -1.76 19.45
CA ALA A 79 -5.62 -1.19 18.98
C ALA A 79 -5.35 -1.59 17.51
N ARG A 80 -4.16 -2.11 17.22
CA ARG A 80 -3.77 -2.66 15.91
C ARG A 80 -4.18 -4.12 15.69
N GLY A 81 -4.95 -4.71 16.61
CA GLY A 81 -5.34 -6.12 16.50
C GLY A 81 -6.23 -6.35 15.28
N VAL A 82 -5.86 -7.30 14.41
CA VAL A 82 -6.65 -7.72 13.26
C VAL A 82 -6.92 -9.22 13.37
N ASP A 83 -8.03 -9.59 14.02
CA ASP A 83 -8.38 -11.00 14.19
C ASP A 83 -9.09 -11.55 12.95
N MET A 84 -8.30 -11.89 11.93
CA MET A 84 -8.75 -12.49 10.68
C MET A 84 -8.05 -13.83 10.42
N ARG A 85 -7.78 -14.61 11.48
CA ARG A 85 -6.97 -15.86 11.44
C ARG A 85 -7.48 -16.92 10.45
N THR A 86 -8.76 -16.86 10.07
CA THR A 86 -9.37 -17.78 9.11
C THR A 86 -9.06 -17.44 7.66
N VAL A 87 -8.55 -16.24 7.38
CA VAL A 87 -8.16 -15.79 6.04
C VAL A 87 -6.81 -16.39 5.67
N LYS A 88 -6.74 -17.02 4.49
CA LYS A 88 -5.48 -17.62 3.99
C LYS A 88 -4.58 -16.53 3.39
N SER A 89 -3.34 -16.44 3.87
CA SER A 89 -2.40 -15.37 3.52
C SER A 89 -2.01 -15.25 2.04
N PHE A 90 -2.18 -16.31 1.23
CA PHE A 90 -1.80 -16.35 -0.18
C PHE A 90 -2.97 -16.09 -1.15
N THR A 91 -4.12 -15.64 -0.64
CA THR A 91 -5.32 -15.34 -1.43
C THR A 91 -5.44 -13.84 -1.69
N ALA A 92 -6.33 -13.45 -2.59
CA ALA A 92 -6.79 -12.07 -2.70
C ALA A 92 -7.18 -11.46 -1.34
N GLU A 93 -7.74 -12.26 -0.42
CA GLU A 93 -8.08 -11.78 0.92
C GLU A 93 -6.88 -11.60 1.83
N GLY A 94 -5.79 -12.35 1.65
CA GLY A 94 -4.54 -12.11 2.35
C GLY A 94 -4.00 -10.71 2.06
N LEU A 95 -4.03 -10.28 0.80
CA LEU A 95 -3.69 -8.92 0.39
C LEU A 95 -4.65 -7.89 0.99
N TYR A 96 -5.95 -8.17 1.00
CA TYR A 96 -6.92 -7.28 1.63
C TYR A 96 -6.71 -7.13 3.15
N VAL A 97 -6.30 -8.18 3.85
CA VAL A 97 -5.92 -8.12 5.27
C VAL A 97 -4.73 -7.18 5.48
N THR A 98 -3.69 -7.25 4.64
CA THR A 98 -2.56 -6.32 4.68
C THR A 98 -2.99 -4.86 4.60
N SER A 99 -4.04 -4.55 3.82
CA SER A 99 -4.57 -3.18 3.76
C SER A 99 -5.18 -2.69 5.08
N CYS A 100 -5.80 -3.60 5.85
CA CYS A 100 -6.31 -3.30 7.18
C CYS A 100 -5.16 -3.02 8.16
N ASP A 101 -4.10 -3.82 8.11
CA ASP A 101 -2.89 -3.61 8.92
C ASP A 101 -2.22 -2.26 8.59
N GLY A 102 -2.18 -1.89 7.30
CA GLY A 102 -1.63 -0.62 6.83
C GLY A 102 -2.37 0.60 7.38
N VAL A 103 -3.70 0.65 7.27
CA VAL A 103 -4.46 1.80 7.79
C VAL A 103 -4.40 1.90 9.32
N LEU A 104 -4.38 0.77 10.03
CA LEU A 104 -4.22 0.76 11.50
C LEU A 104 -2.83 1.24 11.93
N LEU A 105 -1.78 0.92 11.16
CA LEU A 105 -0.43 1.40 11.41
C LEU A 105 -0.30 2.91 11.12
N ALA A 106 -0.88 3.39 10.03
CA ALA A 106 -0.94 4.82 9.72
C ALA A 106 -1.66 5.59 10.84
N TYR A 107 -2.80 5.07 11.30
CA TYR A 107 -3.56 5.69 12.38
C TYR A 107 -2.81 5.69 13.72
N SER A 108 -2.12 4.60 14.08
CA SER A 108 -1.34 4.54 15.32
C SER A 108 -0.15 5.51 15.34
N HIS A 109 0.36 5.89 14.17
CA HIS A 109 1.49 6.80 14.00
C HIS A 109 1.11 8.03 13.19
N GLN A 110 -0.10 8.57 13.40
CA GLN A 110 -0.66 9.70 12.66
C GLN A 110 0.22 10.97 12.61
N ASN A 111 1.20 11.08 13.50
CA ASN A 111 2.16 12.18 13.58
C ASN A 111 3.48 11.91 12.84
N ASP A 112 3.75 10.67 12.40
CA ASP A 112 4.92 10.32 11.61
C ASP A 112 4.57 10.26 10.12
N LEU A 113 5.02 11.27 9.37
CA LEU A 113 4.66 11.44 7.97
C LEU A 113 5.09 10.26 7.10
N PHE A 114 6.25 9.67 7.39
CA PHE A 114 6.76 8.54 6.63
C PHE A 114 5.90 7.28 6.83
N THR A 115 5.62 6.91 8.08
CA THR A 115 4.80 5.74 8.41
C THR A 115 3.39 5.89 7.86
N VAL A 116 2.79 7.09 7.97
CA VAL A 116 1.46 7.36 7.38
C VAL A 116 1.49 7.17 5.88
N THR A 117 2.45 7.79 5.18
CA THR A 117 2.52 7.76 3.72
C THR A 117 2.79 6.35 3.19
N SER A 118 3.80 5.67 3.73
CA SER A 118 4.15 4.29 3.32
C SER A 118 3.00 3.32 3.60
N SER A 119 2.37 3.41 4.78
CA SER A 119 1.30 2.47 5.16
C SER A 119 0.01 2.71 4.37
N CYS A 120 -0.37 3.96 4.11
CA CYS A 120 -1.52 4.27 3.25
C CYS A 120 -1.27 3.82 1.80
N THR A 121 -0.06 4.07 1.28
CA THR A 121 0.32 3.63 -0.07
C THR A 121 0.30 2.10 -0.18
N CYS A 122 0.86 1.39 0.81
CA CYS A 122 0.80 -0.06 0.93
C CYS A 122 -0.64 -0.58 0.96
N ALA A 123 -1.52 0.06 1.73
CA ALA A 123 -2.92 -0.32 1.84
C ALA A 123 -3.67 -0.17 0.52
N ILE A 124 -3.45 0.94 -0.19
CA ILE A 124 -4.03 1.18 -1.52
C ILE A 124 -3.61 0.09 -2.50
N ASP A 125 -2.31 -0.16 -2.62
CA ASP A 125 -1.76 -1.16 -3.53
C ASP A 125 -2.24 -2.58 -3.20
N SER A 126 -2.23 -2.93 -1.92
CA SER A 126 -2.73 -4.23 -1.44
C SER A 126 -4.19 -4.47 -1.82
N VAL A 127 -5.04 -3.43 -1.80
CA VAL A 127 -6.44 -3.56 -2.24
C VAL A 127 -6.55 -3.70 -3.76
N ILE A 128 -5.74 -2.96 -4.52
CA ILE A 128 -5.69 -3.08 -5.98
C ILE A 128 -5.27 -4.51 -6.36
N ASP A 129 -4.25 -5.03 -5.70
CA ASP A 129 -3.73 -6.37 -5.91
C ASP A 129 -4.71 -7.46 -5.44
N ALA A 130 -5.45 -7.24 -4.35
CA ALA A 130 -6.57 -8.10 -3.96
C ALA A 130 -7.63 -8.17 -5.08
N ARG A 131 -8.00 -7.03 -5.67
CA ARG A 131 -8.97 -6.99 -6.78
C ARG A 131 -8.46 -7.68 -8.04
N ARG A 132 -7.20 -7.42 -8.42
CA ARG A 132 -6.52 -8.08 -9.53
C ARG A 132 -6.51 -9.60 -9.34
N THR A 133 -6.08 -10.03 -8.16
CA THR A 133 -5.92 -11.45 -7.82
C THR A 133 -7.27 -12.15 -7.78
N ASN A 134 -8.30 -11.56 -7.19
CA ASN A 134 -9.65 -12.13 -7.15
C ASN A 134 -10.24 -12.35 -8.55
N VAL A 135 -9.95 -11.46 -9.51
CA VAL A 135 -10.38 -11.66 -10.91
C VAL A 135 -9.57 -12.75 -11.60
N TRP A 136 -8.26 -12.76 -11.41
CA TRP A 136 -7.40 -13.84 -11.91
C TRP A 136 -7.80 -15.22 -11.38
N GLU A 137 -8.14 -15.34 -10.09
CA GLU A 137 -8.64 -16.58 -9.48
C GLU A 137 -9.88 -17.14 -10.20
N ALA A 138 -10.72 -16.26 -10.75
CA ALA A 138 -11.91 -16.63 -11.51
C ALA A 138 -11.63 -16.88 -13.00
N ASP A 139 -10.68 -16.14 -13.59
CA ASP A 139 -10.31 -16.23 -15.00
C ASP A 139 -9.43 -17.46 -15.30
N ASP A 140 -8.52 -17.80 -14.38
CA ASP A 140 -7.62 -18.96 -14.49
C ASP A 140 -7.66 -19.85 -13.23
N PRO A 141 -8.75 -20.64 -13.06
CA PRO A 141 -8.92 -21.50 -11.89
C PRO A 141 -7.89 -22.63 -11.79
N GLU A 142 -7.29 -23.07 -12.91
CA GLU A 142 -6.26 -24.12 -12.91
C GLU A 142 -4.92 -23.58 -12.41
N ALA A 143 -4.51 -22.39 -12.85
CA ALA A 143 -3.32 -21.73 -12.31
C ALA A 143 -3.50 -21.42 -10.81
N TRP A 144 -4.71 -20.98 -10.42
CA TRP A 144 -5.05 -20.77 -9.03
C TRP A 144 -4.91 -22.05 -8.19
N GLU A 145 -5.50 -23.17 -8.64
CA GLU A 145 -5.41 -24.46 -7.94
C GLU A 145 -3.95 -24.89 -7.74
N LYS A 146 -3.09 -24.70 -8.75
CA LYS A 146 -1.66 -24.95 -8.66
C LYS A 146 -0.99 -24.07 -7.60
N THR A 147 -1.30 -22.77 -7.54
CA THR A 147 -0.81 -21.88 -6.48
C THR A 147 -1.23 -22.36 -5.10
N GLN A 148 -2.48 -22.79 -4.92
CA GLN A 148 -2.96 -23.32 -3.64
C GLN A 148 -2.21 -24.59 -3.21
N LYS A 149 -1.79 -25.41 -4.17
CA LYS A 149 -0.98 -26.63 -3.94
C LYS A 149 0.52 -26.38 -3.87
N ARG A 150 0.97 -25.13 -4.02
CA ARG A 150 2.40 -24.72 -4.11
C ARG A 150 3.12 -25.41 -5.28
N GLU A 151 2.39 -25.63 -6.36
CA GLU A 151 2.92 -26.16 -7.62
C GLU A 151 3.40 -25.00 -8.51
N TYR A 152 4.26 -25.32 -9.49
CA TYR A 152 4.77 -24.34 -10.44
C TYR A 152 3.64 -23.80 -11.33
N VAL A 153 3.49 -22.48 -11.34
CA VAL A 153 2.62 -21.75 -12.26
C VAL A 153 3.50 -21.03 -13.29
N PRO A 154 3.29 -21.28 -14.60
CA PRO A 154 3.98 -20.54 -15.66
C PRO A 154 3.84 -19.03 -15.46
N LYS A 155 4.92 -18.29 -15.70
CA LYS A 155 4.97 -16.84 -15.46
C LYS A 155 3.83 -16.09 -16.16
N ASP A 156 3.55 -16.41 -17.41
CA ASP A 156 2.47 -15.82 -18.22
C ASP A 156 1.06 -16.08 -17.66
N ARG A 157 0.90 -17.01 -16.73
CA ARG A 157 -0.35 -17.30 -16.02
C ARG A 157 -0.43 -16.68 -14.63
N MET A 158 0.58 -15.91 -14.21
CA MET A 158 0.52 -15.19 -12.94
C MET A 158 -0.44 -13.99 -13.01
N PRO A 159 -1.01 -13.53 -11.88
CA PRO A 159 -1.98 -12.43 -11.87
C PRO A 159 -1.51 -11.17 -12.59
N VAL A 160 -0.22 -10.83 -12.48
CA VAL A 160 0.40 -9.64 -13.09
C VAL A 160 0.47 -9.70 -14.64
N PHE A 161 0.37 -10.89 -15.22
CA PHE A 161 0.38 -11.10 -16.69
C PHE A 161 -0.98 -11.53 -17.24
N ASN A 162 -1.96 -11.76 -16.37
CA ASN A 162 -3.32 -12.10 -16.77
C ASN A 162 -4.06 -10.85 -17.28
N ALA A 163 -4.66 -10.94 -18.47
CA ALA A 163 -5.30 -9.79 -19.12
C ALA A 163 -6.47 -9.22 -18.31
N ALA A 164 -7.30 -10.06 -17.69
CA ALA A 164 -8.43 -9.62 -16.87
C ALA A 164 -7.94 -8.98 -15.56
N GLY A 165 -6.94 -9.58 -14.92
CA GLY A 165 -6.26 -9.01 -13.76
C GLY A 165 -5.62 -7.66 -14.05
N TYR A 166 -4.90 -7.55 -15.16
CA TYR A 166 -4.28 -6.31 -15.61
C TYR A 166 -5.30 -5.20 -15.90
N ALA A 167 -6.41 -5.51 -16.57
CA ALA A 167 -7.49 -4.55 -16.81
C ALA A 167 -8.11 -4.03 -15.51
N VAL A 168 -8.22 -4.87 -14.48
CA VAL A 168 -8.66 -4.43 -13.15
C VAL A 168 -7.63 -3.54 -12.49
N PHE A 169 -6.36 -3.94 -12.50
CA PHE A 169 -5.26 -3.13 -11.96
C PHE A 169 -5.26 -1.71 -12.53
N ALA A 170 -5.33 -1.59 -13.87
CA ALA A 170 -5.43 -0.32 -14.58
C ALA A 170 -6.62 0.53 -14.09
N ARG A 171 -7.82 -0.05 -14.11
CA ARG A 171 -9.04 0.64 -13.66
C ARG A 171 -8.95 1.13 -12.23
N GLU A 172 -8.35 0.36 -11.32
CA GLU A 172 -8.26 0.79 -9.93
C GLU A 172 -7.30 1.96 -9.73
N TRP A 173 -6.17 2.01 -10.46
CA TRP A 173 -5.29 3.18 -10.45
C TRP A 173 -5.93 4.41 -11.10
N GLU A 174 -6.73 4.24 -12.15
CA GLU A 174 -7.54 5.32 -12.70
C GLU A 174 -8.51 5.90 -11.66
N GLU A 175 -9.12 5.04 -10.83
CA GLU A 175 -10.03 5.45 -9.77
C GLU A 175 -9.30 6.18 -8.63
N VAL A 176 -8.07 5.77 -8.30
CA VAL A 176 -7.18 6.53 -7.39
C VAL A 176 -6.92 7.93 -7.94
N VAL A 177 -6.50 8.03 -9.20
CA VAL A 177 -6.21 9.33 -9.85
C VAL A 177 -7.46 10.21 -9.92
N LYS A 178 -8.60 9.62 -10.29
CA LYS A 178 -9.88 10.33 -10.33
C LYS A 178 -10.25 10.88 -8.96
N TRP A 179 -10.15 10.07 -7.90
CA TRP A 179 -10.44 10.50 -6.53
C TRP A 179 -9.53 11.66 -6.10
N LEU A 180 -8.22 11.56 -6.38
CA LEU A 180 -7.25 12.61 -6.06
C LEU A 180 -7.52 13.92 -6.83
N ARG A 181 -8.02 13.83 -8.07
CA ARG A 181 -8.46 15.00 -8.85
C ARG A 181 -9.73 15.62 -8.26
N GLU A 182 -10.72 14.80 -7.87
CA GLU A 182 -11.95 15.28 -7.24
C GLU A 182 -11.70 15.98 -5.91
N LYS A 183 -10.66 15.56 -5.17
CA LYS A 183 -10.20 16.21 -3.93
C LYS A 183 -9.32 17.43 -4.16
N GLU A 184 -9.04 17.78 -5.41
CA GLU A 184 -8.23 18.93 -5.81
C GLU A 184 -6.91 19.03 -5.03
N ILE A 185 -6.16 17.92 -4.92
CA ILE A 185 -4.95 17.83 -4.08
C ILE A 185 -3.86 18.88 -4.37
N TRP A 186 -3.93 19.53 -5.53
CA TRP A 186 -3.08 20.66 -5.89
C TRP A 186 -3.32 21.91 -5.04
N ASN A 187 -4.47 22.04 -4.39
CA ASN A 187 -4.79 23.16 -3.50
C ASN A 187 -4.16 23.04 -2.10
N TYR A 188 -3.63 21.87 -1.74
CA TYR A 188 -2.94 21.66 -0.46
C TYR A 188 -1.49 22.16 -0.53
N PRO A 189 -0.90 22.63 0.59
CA PRO A 189 0.52 22.95 0.66
C PRO A 189 1.40 21.79 0.14
N ASP A 190 2.46 22.12 -0.59
CA ASP A 190 3.42 21.17 -1.17
C ASP A 190 4.84 21.62 -0.77
N GLU A 191 4.99 21.99 0.50
CA GLU A 191 6.24 22.44 1.12
C GLU A 191 7.05 21.23 1.63
N VAL A 192 7.32 20.30 0.72
CA VAL A 192 8.03 19.05 1.01
C VAL A 192 9.48 19.10 0.53
N ASN A 193 10.39 18.48 1.27
CA ASN A 193 11.75 18.26 0.79
C ASN A 193 11.76 17.08 -0.21
N LEU A 194 12.04 17.36 -1.48
CA LEU A 194 12.04 16.37 -2.55
C LEU A 194 13.12 15.30 -2.35
N GLU A 195 14.31 15.67 -1.89
CA GLU A 195 15.39 14.70 -1.62
C GLU A 195 15.00 13.75 -0.48
N LEU A 196 14.33 14.27 0.55
CA LEU A 196 13.82 13.45 1.65
C LEU A 196 12.77 12.45 1.16
N ILE A 197 11.83 12.88 0.31
CA ILE A 197 10.82 12.00 -0.28
C ILE A 197 11.47 10.83 -1.01
N GLU A 198 12.43 11.12 -1.89
CA GLU A 198 13.07 10.07 -2.69
C GLU A 198 13.88 9.11 -1.81
N ARG A 199 14.64 9.62 -0.82
CA ARG A 199 15.38 8.77 0.13
C ARG A 199 14.47 7.85 0.92
N GLN A 200 13.33 8.36 1.38
CA GLN A 200 12.37 7.56 2.16
C GLN A 200 11.62 6.56 1.28
N LEU A 201 11.30 6.94 0.04
CA LEU A 201 10.72 6.03 -0.93
C LEU A 201 11.69 4.90 -1.26
N GLU A 202 12.96 5.21 -1.52
CA GLU A 202 14.02 4.21 -1.75
C GLU A 202 14.15 3.26 -0.56
N TYR A 203 14.21 3.80 0.66
CA TYR A 203 14.21 2.99 1.88
C TYR A 203 12.99 2.06 1.97
N TRP A 204 11.80 2.55 1.63
CA TRP A 204 10.59 1.73 1.66
C TRP A 204 10.60 0.64 0.58
N ILE A 205 11.10 0.94 -0.62
CA ILE A 205 11.28 -0.01 -1.73
C ILE A 205 12.28 -1.12 -1.33
N ASP A 206 13.43 -0.75 -0.79
CA ASP A 206 14.50 -1.70 -0.40
C ASP A 206 14.05 -2.66 0.69
N ASN A 207 13.08 -2.25 1.51
CA ASN A 207 12.43 -3.09 2.51
C ASN A 207 11.16 -3.78 1.97
N MET A 208 11.07 -3.99 0.66
CA MET A 208 9.99 -4.74 -0.02
C MET A 208 8.58 -4.20 0.23
N TYR A 209 8.42 -2.91 0.47
CA TYR A 209 7.11 -2.29 0.73
C TYR A 209 6.37 -2.83 1.96
N VAL A 210 7.10 -3.42 2.92
CA VAL A 210 6.48 -3.92 4.17
C VAL A 210 5.94 -2.77 5.01
N LEU A 211 5.07 -3.11 5.96
CA LEU A 211 4.61 -2.17 6.98
C LEU A 211 5.76 -1.87 7.94
N ILE A 212 6.31 -0.65 7.86
CA ILE A 212 7.45 -0.21 8.67
C ILE A 212 6.95 0.57 9.88
N VAL A 213 7.37 0.16 11.08
CA VAL A 213 7.13 0.92 12.32
C VAL A 213 8.26 1.93 12.56
N PRO A 214 7.98 3.09 13.19
CA PRO A 214 8.97 4.16 13.37
C PRO A 214 10.25 3.71 14.08
N GLU A 215 10.18 2.78 15.03
CA GLU A 215 11.35 2.30 15.76
C GLU A 215 12.36 1.58 14.86
N ILE A 216 11.89 0.96 13.77
CA ILE A 216 12.76 0.34 12.77
C ILE A 216 13.32 1.40 11.80
N ALA A 217 12.53 2.44 11.50
CA ALA A 217 12.98 3.56 10.67
C ALA A 217 14.06 4.40 11.38
N GLU A 218 13.90 4.68 12.68
CA GLU A 218 14.86 5.44 13.49
C GLU A 218 16.20 4.71 13.65
N LEU A 219 16.18 3.40 13.97
CA LEU A 219 17.39 2.57 14.14
C LEU A 219 18.28 2.50 12.89
N LEU A 220 17.73 2.79 11.71
CA LEU A 220 18.44 2.68 10.42
C LEU A 220 18.64 4.04 9.74
N SER A 221 18.01 5.09 10.26
CA SER A 221 18.25 6.50 9.87
C SER A 221 19.44 7.14 10.58
N GLN A 222 20.01 6.46 11.59
CA GLN A 222 21.30 6.82 12.13
C GLN A 222 22.35 6.56 11.04
N GLU A 223 23.04 7.62 10.61
CA GLU A 223 24.22 7.48 9.76
C GLU A 223 25.15 6.44 10.38
N PRO A 224 25.86 5.61 9.58
CA PRO A 224 26.94 4.83 10.13
C PRO A 224 27.84 5.81 10.87
N ASP A 225 28.02 5.62 12.17
CA ASP A 225 28.97 6.44 12.92
C ASP A 225 30.30 6.34 12.15
N ASP A 226 30.71 7.45 11.53
CA ASP A 226 32.08 7.68 11.10
C ASP A 226 32.94 7.78 12.36
N VAL A 227 33.03 6.67 13.11
CA VAL A 227 34.19 6.43 13.94
C VAL A 227 35.29 6.00 12.98
N PHE A 228 35.91 7.03 12.40
CA PHE A 228 37.33 7.02 12.10
C PHE A 228 38.03 6.42 13.32
N VAL A 229 38.41 5.14 13.22
CA VAL A 229 39.54 4.62 13.98
C VAL A 229 40.74 4.84 13.05
N ASP A 230 41.18 6.09 13.00
CA ASP A 230 42.54 6.40 12.61
C ASP A 230 43.35 6.57 13.91
N ASP A 231 44.55 6.02 13.88
CA ASP A 231 45.57 5.96 14.93
C ASP A 231 45.28 5.07 16.16
N MET A 232 45.92 3.89 16.17
CA MET A 232 47.20 3.79 16.88
C MET A 232 48.09 2.70 16.26
N ASN A 233 49.13 3.16 15.55
CA ASN A 233 50.43 2.51 15.58
C ASN A 233 51.02 2.55 17.00
N ASP A 234 52.01 1.67 17.21
CA ASP A 234 53.02 1.61 18.29
C ASP A 234 52.77 0.56 19.40
N ASP A 235 53.06 -0.71 19.09
CA ASP A 235 54.26 -1.45 19.57
C ASP A 235 54.22 -2.94 19.16
#